data_AF-A0A4R6VEP7-F1
#
_entry.id   AF-A0A4R6VEP7-F1
#
_cell.length_a   1.000
_cell.length_b   1.000
_cell.length_c   1.000
_cell.angle_alpha   90.00
_cell.angle_beta   90.00
_cell.angle_gamma   90.00
#
_symmetry.space_group_name_H-M   'P 1'
#
loop_
_entity.id
_entity.type
_entity.pdbx_description
1 polymer ?
#
loop_
_entity_poly.entity_id
_entity_poly.type
_entity_poly.pdbx_seq_one_letter_code
_entity_poly.pdbx_strand_id
1 'polypeptide(L)'
;MKTLIKLGGILLLTLTALTACSDPAADLKKLQNWDKENVATQQQIQNELQQSLATLKDPKDLQPILDNYKTKVQDLVKSLDQVEIKSNEIKPLKEKSKQVFLAATEVTVDSLNTLIVSRSEESVQALKEKTQALEKSVGELSKLQSDLEQKYGEKTDAAKPAAPAQAPQADAAPAQTNPAEAEAPQAEQAPAPAVDAK
;
A
#
# COMPACT_ATOMS: atom_id res chain seq x y z
N MET A 1 39.60 0.94 -71.86
CA MET A 1 40.32 -0.13 -71.11
C MET A 1 39.67 -0.19 -69.73
N LYS A 2 39.11 -1.35 -69.31
CA LYS A 2 39.77 -2.36 -68.45
C LYS A 2 40.25 -1.73 -67.13
N THR A 3 39.76 -2.10 -65.93
CA THR A 3 39.05 -3.33 -65.50
C THR A 3 38.03 -3.09 -64.39
N LEU A 4 36.96 -3.90 -64.36
CA LEU A 4 36.20 -4.15 -63.12
C LEU A 4 37.01 -5.07 -62.19
N ILE A 5 36.89 -4.86 -60.88
CA ILE A 5 37.14 -5.89 -59.86
C ILE A 5 35.81 -6.18 -59.15
N LYS A 6 35.52 -7.46 -58.94
CA LYS A 6 34.30 -7.98 -58.32
C LYS A 6 34.63 -8.62 -56.97
N LEU A 7 33.61 -8.71 -56.11
CA LEU A 7 33.47 -9.59 -54.93
C LEU A 7 34.23 -9.20 -53.65
N GLY A 8 33.60 -9.48 -52.51
CA GLY A 8 34.28 -9.64 -51.22
C GLY A 8 33.95 -8.61 -50.13
N GLY A 9 32.67 -8.44 -49.76
CA GLY A 9 32.27 -7.58 -48.63
C GLY A 9 31.07 -8.17 -47.89
N ILE A 10 31.33 -8.79 -46.73
CA ILE A 10 30.33 -9.51 -45.94
C ILE A 10 29.23 -8.58 -45.45
N LEU A 11 27.98 -9.05 -45.51
CA LEU A 11 26.81 -8.41 -44.94
C LEU A 11 26.90 -8.48 -43.40
N LEU A 12 27.60 -7.52 -42.79
CA LEU A 12 27.61 -7.32 -41.35
C LEU A 12 26.27 -6.70 -40.92
N LEU A 13 25.24 -7.54 -40.89
CA LEU A 13 24.05 -7.33 -40.08
C LEU A 13 24.47 -7.37 -38.60
N THR A 14 24.97 -6.24 -38.11
CA THR A 14 25.06 -6.00 -36.67
C THR A 14 23.66 -5.77 -36.12
N LEU A 15 22.84 -6.83 -36.11
CA LEU A 15 21.80 -6.96 -35.10
C LEU A 15 22.54 -7.08 -33.76
N THR A 16 22.88 -5.92 -33.19
CA THR A 16 22.91 -5.79 -31.74
C THR A 16 21.49 -6.05 -31.27
N ALA A 17 21.17 -7.34 -31.08
CA ALA A 17 20.11 -7.71 -30.19
C ALA A 17 20.49 -7.10 -28.84
N LEU A 18 19.91 -5.92 -28.57
CA LEU A 18 19.72 -5.46 -27.21
C LEU A 18 18.85 -6.54 -26.56
N THR A 19 19.52 -7.54 -25.98
CA THR A 19 18.95 -8.31 -24.89
C THR A 19 18.45 -7.25 -23.93
N ALA A 20 17.12 -7.10 -23.85
CA ALA A 20 16.52 -6.12 -22.98
C ALA A 20 16.82 -6.58 -21.56
N CYS A 21 17.95 -6.12 -21.01
CA CYS A 21 18.33 -6.36 -19.63
C CYS A 21 17.18 -5.83 -18.80
N SER A 22 16.43 -6.75 -18.19
CA SER A 22 15.39 -6.39 -17.25
C SER A 22 16.05 -5.67 -16.09
N ASP A 23 15.63 -4.43 -15.84
CA ASP A 23 16.03 -3.66 -14.68
C ASP A 23 15.00 -3.91 -13.56
N PRO A 24 15.32 -4.69 -12.52
CA PRO A 24 14.38 -4.98 -11.44
C PRO A 24 14.05 -3.75 -10.60
N ALA A 25 14.95 -2.78 -10.49
CA ALA A 25 14.72 -1.56 -9.73
C ALA A 25 13.76 -0.62 -10.46
N ALA A 26 13.93 -0.44 -11.78
CA ALA A 26 12.98 0.31 -12.59
C ALA A 26 11.60 -0.37 -12.62
N ASP A 27 11.54 -1.70 -12.74
CA ASP A 27 10.28 -2.45 -12.72
C ASP A 27 9.58 -2.39 -11.35
N LEU A 28 10.33 -2.44 -10.23
CA LEU A 28 9.78 -2.23 -8.89
C LEU A 28 9.19 -0.82 -8.75
N LYS A 29 9.91 0.20 -9.23
CA LYS A 29 9.47 1.61 -9.17
C LYS A 29 8.20 1.87 -10.00
N LYS A 30 7.99 1.14 -11.11
CA LYS A 30 6.71 1.16 -11.84
C LYS A 30 5.53 0.67 -10.99
N LEU A 31 5.69 -0.42 -10.24
CA LEU A 31 4.64 -0.94 -9.37
C LEU A 31 4.34 0.01 -8.20
N GLN A 32 5.39 0.58 -7.58
CA GLN A 32 5.24 1.59 -6.53
C GLN A 32 4.56 2.87 -7.04
N ASN A 33 4.84 3.29 -8.28
CA ASN A 33 4.17 4.45 -8.88
C ASN A 33 2.71 4.14 -9.21
N TRP A 34 2.43 2.98 -9.83
CA TRP A 34 1.06 2.54 -10.09
C TRP A 34 0.22 2.50 -8.81
N ASP A 35 0.76 1.97 -7.71
CA ASP A 35 0.05 1.92 -6.43
C ASP A 35 -0.30 3.33 -5.93
N LYS A 36 0.70 4.24 -5.86
CA LYS A 36 0.53 5.65 -5.49
C LYS A 36 -0.51 6.37 -6.35
N GLU A 37 -0.47 6.18 -7.66
CA GLU A 37 -1.41 6.77 -8.63
C GLU A 37 -2.84 6.24 -8.44
N ASN A 38 -2.99 5.01 -7.94
CA ASN A 38 -4.29 4.35 -7.76
C ASN A 38 -4.82 4.38 -6.32
N VAL A 39 -4.12 4.96 -5.33
CA VAL A 39 -4.66 5.12 -3.96
C VAL A 39 -6.01 5.84 -3.97
N ALA A 40 -6.14 6.92 -4.75
CA ALA A 40 -7.40 7.65 -4.88
C ALA A 40 -8.52 6.78 -5.46
N THR A 41 -8.22 5.97 -6.49
CA THR A 41 -9.15 5.01 -7.10
C THR A 41 -9.59 3.96 -6.08
N GLN A 42 -8.67 3.37 -5.32
CA GLN A 42 -8.97 2.39 -4.27
C GLN A 42 -9.93 2.98 -3.21
N GLN A 43 -9.63 4.19 -2.72
CA GLN A 43 -10.49 4.88 -1.75
C GLN A 43 -11.86 5.24 -2.33
N GLN A 44 -11.93 5.66 -3.60
CA GLN A 44 -13.20 5.93 -4.27
C GLN A 44 -14.07 4.67 -4.36
N ILE A 45 -13.51 3.52 -4.74
CA ILE A 45 -14.25 2.25 -4.82
C ILE A 45 -14.85 1.87 -3.45
N GLN A 46 -14.05 1.99 -2.38
CA GLN A 46 -14.50 1.68 -1.02
C GLN A 46 -15.57 2.67 -0.53
N ASN A 47 -15.48 3.95 -0.90
CA ASN A 47 -16.47 4.98 -0.56
C ASN A 47 -17.79 4.77 -1.32
N GLU A 48 -17.73 4.47 -2.62
CA GLU A 48 -18.92 4.18 -3.44
C GLU A 48 -19.67 2.93 -2.95
N LEU A 49 -18.94 1.88 -2.53
CA LEU A 49 -19.55 0.70 -1.91
C LEU A 49 -20.31 1.08 -0.63
N GLN A 50 -19.67 1.82 0.29
CA GLN A 50 -20.30 2.27 1.54
C GLN A 50 -21.53 3.16 1.29
N GLN A 51 -21.44 4.11 0.34
CA GLN A 51 -22.57 4.96 -0.04
C GLN A 51 -23.74 4.14 -0.62
N SER A 52 -23.44 3.18 -1.50
CA SER A 52 -24.46 2.30 -2.08
C SER A 52 -25.15 1.47 -1.00
N LEU A 53 -24.38 0.85 -0.09
CA LEU A 53 -24.90 0.08 1.04
C LEU A 53 -25.74 0.94 2.00
N ALA A 54 -25.38 2.20 2.23
CA ALA A 54 -26.18 3.13 3.04
C ALA A 54 -27.55 3.47 2.43
N THR A 55 -27.75 3.25 1.13
CA THR A 55 -29.05 3.42 0.44
C THR A 55 -29.86 2.13 0.34
N LEU A 56 -29.29 0.97 0.72
CA LEU A 56 -29.91 -0.34 0.60
C LEU A 56 -31.12 -0.47 1.53
N LYS A 57 -32.27 -0.91 0.97
CA LYS A 57 -33.54 -1.08 1.72
C LYS A 57 -34.03 -2.52 1.76
N ASP A 58 -33.72 -3.30 0.73
CA ASP A 58 -34.16 -4.69 0.57
C ASP A 58 -32.92 -5.54 0.24
N PRO A 59 -32.68 -6.66 0.94
CA PRO A 59 -31.54 -7.55 0.69
C PRO A 59 -31.39 -8.00 -0.78
N LYS A 60 -32.48 -8.08 -1.56
CA LYS A 60 -32.42 -8.46 -2.98
C LYS A 60 -31.66 -7.45 -3.85
N ASP A 61 -31.62 -6.19 -3.43
CA ASP A 61 -30.98 -5.08 -4.15
C ASP A 61 -29.46 -5.02 -3.87
N LEU A 62 -28.92 -5.93 -3.03
CA LEU A 62 -27.49 -6.03 -2.73
C LEU A 62 -26.67 -6.48 -3.95
N GLN A 63 -27.18 -7.43 -4.73
CA GLN A 63 -26.41 -8.06 -5.81
C GLN A 63 -25.90 -7.06 -6.87
N PRO A 64 -26.71 -6.12 -7.39
CA PRO A 64 -26.23 -5.05 -8.28
C PRO A 64 -25.12 -4.17 -7.67
N ILE A 65 -25.17 -3.90 -6.36
CA ILE A 65 -24.14 -3.11 -5.65
C ILE A 65 -22.82 -3.90 -5.64
N LEU A 66 -22.87 -5.19 -5.30
CA LEU A 66 -21.71 -6.06 -5.27
C LEU A 66 -21.10 -6.25 -6.66
N ASP A 67 -21.91 -6.34 -7.72
CA ASP A 67 -21.40 -6.50 -9.08
C ASP A 67 -20.77 -5.22 -9.64
N ASN A 68 -21.30 -4.03 -9.31
CA ASN A 68 -20.63 -2.76 -9.58
C ASN A 68 -19.28 -2.65 -8.84
N TYR A 69 -19.23 -3.03 -7.56
CA TYR A 69 -18.00 -3.08 -6.76
C TYR A 69 -16.96 -4.03 -7.36
N LYS A 70 -17.34 -5.29 -7.66
CA LYS A 70 -16.46 -6.27 -8.33
C LYS A 70 -15.93 -5.73 -9.65
N THR A 71 -16.78 -5.12 -10.47
CA THR A 71 -16.40 -4.57 -11.78
C THR A 71 -15.30 -3.50 -11.62
N LYS A 72 -15.47 -2.58 -10.67
CA LYS A 72 -14.48 -1.52 -10.41
C LYS A 72 -13.15 -2.07 -9.88
N VAL A 73 -13.16 -3.09 -9.00
CA VAL A 73 -11.90 -3.73 -8.58
C VAL A 73 -11.27 -4.52 -9.72
N GLN A 74 -12.06 -5.19 -10.58
CA GLN A 74 -11.53 -5.83 -11.79
C GLN A 74 -10.89 -4.83 -12.75
N ASP A 75 -11.46 -3.63 -12.91
CA ASP A 75 -10.89 -2.58 -13.76
C ASP A 75 -9.58 -2.02 -13.18
N LEU A 76 -9.49 -1.88 -11.85
CA LEU A 76 -8.22 -1.60 -11.17
C LEU A 76 -7.19 -2.72 -11.37
N VAL A 77 -7.58 -3.99 -11.27
CA VAL A 77 -6.70 -5.14 -11.53
C VAL A 77 -6.24 -5.17 -13.00
N LYS A 78 -7.11 -4.81 -13.95
CA LYS A 78 -6.74 -4.65 -15.37
C LYS A 78 -5.71 -3.52 -15.58
N SER A 79 -5.81 -2.41 -14.84
CA SER A 79 -4.81 -1.34 -14.92
C SER A 79 -3.46 -1.79 -14.37
N LEU A 80 -3.43 -2.63 -13.33
CA LEU A 80 -2.20 -3.29 -12.88
C LEU A 80 -1.64 -4.25 -13.94
N ASP A 81 -2.50 -5.00 -14.63
CA ASP A 81 -2.07 -5.89 -15.73
C ASP A 81 -1.42 -5.11 -16.90
N GLN A 82 -1.78 -3.84 -17.12
CA GLN A 82 -1.13 -2.96 -18.10
C GLN A 82 0.29 -2.50 -17.70
N VAL A 83 0.69 -2.60 -16.42
CA VAL A 83 2.05 -2.23 -15.99
C VAL A 83 3.08 -3.24 -16.53
N GLU A 84 3.92 -2.81 -17.48
CA GLU A 84 4.90 -3.67 -18.14
C GLU A 84 6.08 -4.00 -17.21
N ILE A 85 6.15 -5.26 -16.74
CA ILE A 85 7.22 -5.80 -15.90
C ILE A 85 8.03 -6.85 -16.67
N LYS A 86 9.31 -6.58 -16.90
CA LYS A 86 10.25 -7.45 -17.63
C LYS A 86 10.93 -8.43 -16.69
N SER A 87 11.35 -7.96 -15.52
CA SER A 87 12.09 -8.72 -14.52
C SER A 87 11.27 -9.89 -13.96
N ASN A 88 11.85 -11.09 -14.04
CA ASN A 88 11.28 -12.29 -13.45
C ASN A 88 11.24 -12.25 -11.91
N GLU A 89 12.03 -11.37 -11.27
CA GLU A 89 11.99 -11.18 -9.81
C GLU A 89 10.85 -10.25 -9.36
N ILE A 90 10.39 -9.35 -10.24
CA ILE A 90 9.32 -8.39 -9.94
C ILE A 90 7.93 -8.91 -10.37
N LYS A 91 7.86 -9.82 -11.35
CA LYS A 91 6.58 -10.46 -11.76
C LYS A 91 5.80 -11.11 -10.60
N PRO A 92 6.43 -11.83 -9.64
CA PRO A 92 5.72 -12.39 -8.48
C PRO A 92 5.05 -11.32 -7.61
N LEU A 93 5.64 -10.12 -7.51
CA LEU A 93 5.06 -9.01 -6.74
C LEU A 93 3.76 -8.52 -7.39
N LYS A 94 3.81 -8.19 -8.69
CA LYS A 94 2.62 -7.80 -9.46
C LYS A 94 1.52 -8.86 -9.36
N GLU A 95 1.86 -10.13 -9.53
CA GLU A 95 0.90 -11.22 -9.54
C GLU A 95 0.29 -11.47 -8.14
N LYS A 96 1.09 -11.41 -7.07
CA LYS A 96 0.58 -11.50 -5.69
C LYS A 96 -0.31 -10.30 -5.32
N SER A 97 0.02 -9.08 -5.76
CA SER A 97 -0.85 -7.91 -5.57
C SER A 97 -2.23 -8.12 -6.18
N LYS A 98 -2.31 -8.62 -7.43
CA LYS A 98 -3.58 -8.95 -8.09
C LYS A 98 -4.38 -9.98 -7.29
N GLN A 99 -3.73 -11.05 -6.84
CA GLN A 99 -4.37 -12.11 -6.04
C GLN A 99 -4.94 -11.54 -4.73
N VAL A 100 -4.23 -10.65 -4.05
CA VAL A 100 -4.72 -9.97 -2.84
C VAL A 100 -5.92 -9.07 -3.14
N PHE A 101 -5.91 -8.28 -4.21
CA PHE A 101 -7.08 -7.46 -4.60
C PHE A 101 -8.33 -8.31 -4.88
N LEU A 102 -8.17 -9.41 -5.63
CA LEU A 102 -9.28 -10.31 -5.95
C LEU A 102 -9.80 -11.05 -4.71
N ALA A 103 -8.91 -11.59 -3.87
CA ALA A 103 -9.30 -12.26 -2.62
C ALA A 103 -9.97 -11.30 -1.62
N ALA A 104 -9.51 -10.05 -1.52
CA ALA A 104 -10.16 -9.01 -0.71
C ALA A 104 -11.55 -8.63 -1.23
N THR A 105 -11.74 -8.66 -2.56
CA THR A 105 -13.05 -8.47 -3.19
C THR A 105 -13.99 -9.62 -2.82
N GLU A 106 -13.53 -10.87 -2.92
CA GLU A 106 -14.33 -12.05 -2.53
C GLU A 106 -14.71 -12.03 -1.04
N VAL A 107 -13.76 -11.79 -0.13
CA VAL A 107 -14.05 -11.69 1.31
C VAL A 107 -15.06 -10.59 1.61
N THR A 108 -14.96 -9.43 0.95
CA THR A 108 -15.95 -8.34 1.07
C THR A 108 -17.34 -8.77 0.59
N VAL A 109 -17.41 -9.41 -0.59
CA VAL A 109 -18.65 -9.91 -1.20
C VAL A 109 -19.32 -10.98 -0.33
N ASP A 110 -18.56 -11.96 0.15
CA ASP A 110 -19.08 -13.07 0.95
C ASP A 110 -19.49 -12.62 2.36
N SER A 111 -18.78 -11.65 2.93
CA SER A 111 -19.15 -10.98 4.18
C SER A 111 -20.49 -10.25 4.05
N LEU A 112 -20.67 -9.45 3.00
CA LEU A 112 -21.91 -8.71 2.77
C LEU A 112 -23.10 -9.65 2.50
N ASN A 113 -22.92 -10.71 1.70
CA ASN A 113 -23.95 -11.73 1.51
C ASN A 113 -24.31 -12.45 2.83
N THR A 114 -23.32 -12.82 3.63
CA THR A 114 -23.50 -13.49 4.93
C THR A 114 -24.23 -12.60 5.95
N LEU A 115 -23.99 -11.29 5.93
CA LEU A 115 -24.58 -10.33 6.88
C LEU A 115 -25.97 -9.85 6.47
N ILE A 116 -26.24 -9.70 5.17
CA ILE A 116 -27.43 -9.01 4.65
C ILE A 116 -28.46 -9.97 4.05
N VAL A 117 -28.01 -11.03 3.36
CA VAL A 117 -28.90 -11.94 2.61
C VAL A 117 -29.26 -13.18 3.44
N SER A 118 -28.25 -13.94 3.87
CA SER A 118 -28.47 -15.12 4.71
C SER A 118 -27.18 -15.54 5.42
N ARG A 119 -27.29 -15.83 6.71
CA ARG A 119 -26.21 -16.36 7.53
C ARG A 119 -26.41 -17.86 7.76
N SER A 120 -25.54 -18.69 7.20
CA SER A 120 -25.48 -20.13 7.47
C SER A 120 -24.15 -20.50 8.12
N GLU A 121 -24.06 -21.70 8.70
CA GLU A 121 -22.78 -22.22 9.23
C GLU A 121 -21.75 -22.37 8.10
N GLU A 122 -22.19 -22.83 6.92
CA GLU A 122 -21.37 -22.94 5.72
C GLU A 122 -20.83 -21.58 5.26
N SER A 123 -21.67 -20.55 5.16
CA SER A 123 -21.22 -19.23 4.69
C SER A 123 -20.26 -18.56 5.68
N VAL A 124 -20.49 -18.73 6.99
CA VAL A 124 -19.59 -18.25 8.04
C VAL A 124 -18.24 -18.99 8.02
N GLN A 125 -18.24 -20.31 7.82
CA GLN A 125 -17.00 -21.09 7.77
C GLN A 125 -16.21 -20.81 6.48
N ALA A 126 -16.87 -20.73 5.32
CA ALA A 126 -16.23 -20.36 4.06
C ALA A 126 -15.63 -18.96 4.10
N LEU A 127 -16.35 -17.98 4.66
CA LEU A 127 -15.85 -16.61 4.86
C LEU A 127 -14.61 -16.58 5.76
N LYS A 128 -14.61 -17.36 6.85
CA LYS A 128 -13.46 -17.50 7.75
C LYS A 128 -12.24 -18.09 7.04
N GLU A 129 -12.41 -19.14 6.25
CA GLU A 129 -11.32 -19.75 5.48
C GLU A 129 -10.74 -18.79 4.44
N LYS A 130 -11.59 -18.09 3.68
CA LYS A 130 -11.17 -17.04 2.74
C LYS A 130 -10.45 -15.89 3.44
N THR A 131 -10.91 -15.47 4.61
CA THR A 131 -10.26 -14.42 5.42
C THR A 131 -8.86 -14.85 5.84
N GLN A 132 -8.69 -16.08 6.34
CA GLN A 132 -7.37 -16.62 6.71
C GLN A 132 -6.43 -16.75 5.49
N ALA A 133 -6.96 -17.15 4.33
CA ALA A 133 -6.20 -17.21 3.08
C ALA A 133 -5.78 -15.81 2.58
N LEU A 134 -6.63 -14.80 2.76
CA LEU A 134 -6.34 -13.40 2.47
C LEU A 134 -5.26 -12.84 3.41
N GLU A 135 -5.41 -13.02 4.73
CA GLU A 135 -4.41 -12.61 5.73
C GLU A 135 -3.02 -13.18 5.41
N LYS A 136 -2.95 -14.49 5.08
CA LYS A 136 -1.71 -15.13 4.64
C LYS A 136 -1.17 -14.49 3.36
N SER A 137 -2.02 -14.24 2.37
CA SER A 137 -1.62 -13.64 1.09
C SER A 137 -1.13 -12.19 1.23
N VAL A 138 -1.72 -11.42 2.14
CA VAL A 138 -1.26 -10.07 2.52
C VAL A 138 0.10 -10.14 3.23
N GLY A 139 0.31 -11.11 4.13
CA GLY A 139 1.62 -11.35 4.74
C GLY A 139 2.71 -11.76 3.74
N GLU A 140 2.38 -12.65 2.80
CA GLU A 140 3.26 -13.02 1.68
C GLU A 140 3.59 -11.81 0.78
N LEU A 141 2.60 -10.96 0.48
CA LEU A 141 2.77 -9.73 -0.30
C LEU A 141 3.67 -8.71 0.40
N SER A 142 3.39 -8.42 1.67
CA SER A 142 4.16 -7.45 2.46
C SER A 142 5.62 -7.90 2.62
N LYS A 143 5.86 -9.20 2.83
CA LYS A 143 7.22 -9.75 2.84
C LYS A 143 7.91 -9.56 1.49
N LEU A 144 7.23 -9.89 0.39
CA LEU A 144 7.80 -9.78 -0.96
C LEU A 144 8.11 -8.33 -1.34
N GLN A 145 7.28 -7.37 -0.91
CA GLN A 145 7.57 -5.93 -1.02
C GLN A 145 8.86 -5.59 -0.26
N SER A 146 8.94 -5.92 1.02
CA SER A 146 10.10 -5.63 1.89
C SER A 146 11.40 -6.25 1.37
N ASP A 147 11.38 -7.54 0.98
CA ASP A 147 12.55 -8.25 0.44
C ASP A 147 13.04 -7.59 -0.87
N LEU A 148 12.12 -7.14 -1.75
CA LEU A 148 12.45 -6.45 -2.99
C LEU A 148 12.90 -5.00 -2.78
N GLU A 149 12.32 -4.27 -1.82
CA GLU A 149 12.74 -2.91 -1.45
C GLU A 149 14.11 -2.90 -0.78
N GLN A 150 14.44 -3.88 0.08
CA GLN A 150 15.79 -4.04 0.64
C GLN A 150 16.83 -4.29 -0.46
N LYS A 151 16.46 -5.09 -1.47
CA LYS A 151 17.37 -5.49 -2.57
C LYS A 151 17.53 -4.38 -3.62
N TYR A 152 16.43 -3.81 -4.10
CA TYR A 152 16.34 -2.95 -5.29
C TYR A 152 15.81 -1.54 -5.03
N GLY A 153 15.29 -1.25 -3.84
CA GLY A 153 14.88 0.10 -3.46
C GLY A 153 16.05 1.06 -3.44
N GLU A 154 15.75 2.35 -3.57
CA GLU A 154 16.73 3.42 -3.49
C GLU A 154 17.37 3.41 -2.10
N LYS A 155 18.60 2.89 -2.03
CA LYS A 155 19.50 3.13 -0.90
C LYS A 155 19.90 4.59 -0.97
N THR A 156 19.08 5.45 -0.38
CA THR A 156 19.47 6.81 -0.03
C THR A 156 20.69 6.66 0.86
N ASP A 157 21.88 6.94 0.33
CA ASP A 157 23.12 6.87 1.10
C ASP A 157 22.94 7.66 2.39
N ALA A 158 23.07 6.96 3.52
CA ALA A 158 22.85 7.54 4.83
C ALA A 158 23.71 8.79 4.96
N ALA A 159 23.09 9.87 5.44
CA ALA A 159 23.66 11.20 5.43
C ALA A 159 25.15 11.21 5.79
N LYS A 160 25.97 11.76 4.90
CA LYS A 160 27.30 12.28 5.25
C LYS A 160 27.12 13.04 6.57
N PRO A 161 27.84 12.70 7.66
CA PRO A 161 27.62 13.34 8.95
C PRO A 161 27.71 14.84 8.80
N ALA A 162 26.62 15.54 9.10
CA ALA A 162 26.66 16.98 9.26
C ALA A 162 27.65 17.24 10.39
N ALA A 163 28.77 17.89 10.07
CA ALA A 163 29.74 18.29 11.08
C ALA A 163 29.02 19.11 12.15
N PRO A 164 29.32 18.92 13.45
CA PRO A 164 28.58 19.57 14.51
C PRO A 164 28.62 21.09 14.33
N ALA A 165 27.46 21.69 14.14
CA ALA A 165 27.32 23.14 14.06
C ALA A 165 27.75 23.74 15.40
N GLN A 166 28.91 24.41 15.41
CA GLN A 166 29.41 25.12 16.57
C GLN A 166 28.49 26.32 16.84
N ALA A 167 27.98 26.42 18.07
CA ALA A 167 27.41 27.66 18.57
C ALA A 167 28.53 28.61 19.01
N PRO A 168 28.41 29.91 18.72
CA PRO A 168 28.81 30.95 19.67
C PRO A 168 27.59 31.60 20.34
N GLN A 169 27.81 32.16 21.53
CA GLN A 169 26.78 32.61 22.46
C GLN A 169 26.52 34.13 22.40
N ALA A 170 25.33 34.51 22.89
CA ALA A 170 25.00 35.65 23.78
C ALA A 170 25.61 37.06 23.56
N ASP A 171 24.71 38.03 23.35
CA ASP A 171 24.60 39.35 24.03
C ASP A 171 23.26 39.98 23.54
N ALA A 172 22.45 40.76 24.27
CA ALA A 172 22.43 41.16 25.68
C ALA A 172 20.95 41.38 26.10
N ALA A 173 20.62 41.31 27.40
CA ALA A 173 19.35 41.84 27.94
C ALA A 173 19.49 43.35 28.26
N PRO A 174 18.38 44.08 28.51
CA PRO A 174 18.07 44.29 29.92
C PRO A 174 16.57 44.29 30.31
N ALA A 175 16.34 43.68 31.47
CA ALA A 175 15.39 44.00 32.54
C ALA A 175 14.13 44.86 32.26
N GLN A 176 12.97 44.31 32.67
CA GLN A 176 12.01 45.06 33.48
C GLN A 176 11.63 44.26 34.74
N THR A 177 11.27 44.99 35.79
CA THR A 177 11.28 44.53 37.19
C THR A 177 9.91 44.08 37.70
N ASN A 178 9.88 42.95 38.42
CA ASN A 178 8.80 42.59 39.34
C ASN A 178 8.89 43.43 40.64
N PRO A 179 7.84 43.48 41.48
CA PRO A 179 7.97 42.77 42.77
C PRO A 179 6.67 42.15 43.34
N ALA A 180 6.83 41.08 44.15
CA ALA A 180 5.91 40.59 45.21
C ALA A 180 4.51 40.07 44.75
N GLU A 181 3.79 39.15 45.40
CA GLU A 181 3.98 38.16 46.50
C GLU A 181 2.74 37.20 46.48
N ALA A 182 2.65 36.02 47.09
CA ALA A 182 3.54 35.20 47.94
C ALA A 182 3.22 33.68 47.81
N GLU A 183 3.88 32.85 48.63
CA GLU A 183 3.46 31.56 49.22
C GLU A 183 2.65 30.48 48.44
N ALA A 184 3.25 29.29 48.35
CA ALA A 184 2.55 28.00 48.39
C ALA A 184 2.59 27.46 49.84
N PRO A 185 1.75 26.47 50.23
CA PRO A 185 2.16 25.08 50.00
C PRO A 185 1.02 24.06 49.70
N GLN A 186 1.42 22.80 49.59
CA GLN A 186 0.63 21.60 49.25
C GLN A 186 -0.25 21.10 50.40
N ALA A 187 -1.38 20.44 50.06
CA ALA A 187 -2.09 19.33 50.73
C ALA A 187 -3.49 19.19 50.06
N GLU A 188 -4.25 18.10 50.07
CA GLU A 188 -4.12 16.72 50.59
C GLU A 188 -4.93 15.79 49.66
N GLN A 189 -4.68 14.48 49.67
CA GLN A 189 -5.60 13.49 49.09
C GLN A 189 -6.82 13.30 50.00
N ALA A 190 -8.01 13.06 49.42
CA ALA A 190 -9.20 12.60 50.14
C ALA A 190 -9.71 11.25 49.58
N PRO A 191 -9.94 10.21 50.42
CA PRO A 191 -10.23 8.85 49.97
C PRO A 191 -11.71 8.53 49.78
N ALA A 192 -11.99 7.37 49.17
CA ALA A 192 -13.33 6.81 49.01
C ALA A 192 -13.94 6.33 50.35
N PRO A 193 -15.28 6.42 50.54
CA PRO A 193 -15.96 5.86 51.69
C PRO A 193 -16.36 4.39 51.48
N ALA A 194 -16.23 3.59 52.54
CA ALA A 194 -16.81 2.26 52.64
C ALA A 194 -17.37 2.07 54.07
N VAL A 195 -18.54 1.41 54.18
CA VAL A 195 -19.15 0.66 55.33
C VAL A 195 -18.70 0.98 56.77
N ASP A 196 -19.53 1.06 57.81
CA ASP A 196 -20.87 0.47 58.07
C ASP A 196 -21.51 1.23 59.28
N ALA A 197 -22.57 0.85 60.02
CA ALA A 197 -23.53 -0.27 60.05
C ALA A 197 -24.79 0.18 60.82
N LYS A 198 -25.91 -0.58 60.71
CA LYS A 198 -26.83 -0.82 61.84
C LYS A 198 -27.57 -2.15 61.69
#